data_AF-A0A9D0NW27-F1
#
_entry.id   AF-A0A9D0NW27-F1
#
_cell.length_a   1.000
_cell.length_b   1.000
_cell.length_c   1.000
_cell.angle_alpha   90.00
_cell.angle_beta   90.00
_cell.angle_gamma   90.00
#
_symmetry.space_group_name_H-M   'P 1'
#
loop_
_entity.id
_entity.type
_entity.pdbx_description
1 polymer ?
#
loop_
_entity_poly.entity_id
_entity_poly.type
_entity_poly.pdbx_seq_one_letter_code
_entity_poly.pdbx_strand_id
1 'polypeptide(L)' 'MLKHNREIDAREGRYQYSRRMGIVEPVFGKLCSTLGLHRFSLRGKKKVDIQWRLYCIVHNTRKYTDTVS' A
#
# COMPACT_ATOMS: atom_id res chain seq x y z
N MET A 1 -17.51 -16.38 6.65
CA MET A 1 -17.09 -15.00 6.30
C MET A 1 -17.19 -14.04 7.50
N LEU A 2 -16.77 -14.41 8.71
CA LEU A 2 -16.89 -13.55 9.92
C LEU A 2 -15.83 -13.90 10.99
N LYS A 3 -14.53 -13.72 10.69
CA LYS A 3 -13.48 -13.79 11.72
C LYS A 3 -12.57 -12.56 11.80
N HIS A 4 -12.70 -11.61 10.87
CA HIS A 4 -11.74 -10.49 10.77
C HIS A 4 -12.08 -9.25 11.62
N ASN A 5 -13.33 -9.10 12.09
CA ASN A 5 -13.77 -7.84 12.69
C ASN A 5 -13.55 -7.74 14.20
N ARG A 6 -13.56 -8.85 14.96
CA ARG A 6 -13.56 -8.75 16.43
C ARG A 6 -12.23 -8.24 17.02
N GLU A 7 -11.09 -8.60 16.41
CA GLU A 7 -9.77 -8.13 16.85
C GLU A 7 -9.48 -6.69 16.39
N ILE A 8 -9.94 -6.32 15.19
CA ILE A 8 -9.77 -4.95 14.65
C ILE A 8 -10.70 -3.97 15.38
N ASP A 9 -11.92 -4.39 15.74
CA ASP A 9 -12.91 -3.57 16.45
C ASP A 9 -12.62 -3.43 17.96
N ALA A 10 -11.65 -4.16 18.50
CA ALA A 10 -11.13 -3.89 19.83
C ALA A 10 -10.43 -2.51 19.85
N ARG A 11 -10.45 -1.80 20.99
CA ARG A 11 -9.77 -0.49 21.13
C ARG A 11 -8.30 -0.54 20.69
N GLU A 12 -7.61 -1.61 21.06
CA GLU A 12 -6.22 -1.85 20.68
C GLU A 12 -6.08 -2.10 19.17
N GLY A 13 -6.94 -2.94 18.59
CA GLY A 13 -6.98 -3.19 17.16
C GLY A 13 -7.21 -1.92 16.33
N ARG A 14 -8.15 -1.06 16.75
CA ARG A 14 -8.42 0.23 16.11
C ARG A 14 -7.22 1.18 16.19
N TYR A 15 -6.54 1.23 17.34
CA TYR A 15 -5.37 2.07 17.51
C TYR A 15 -4.22 1.62 16.59
N GLN A 16 -3.90 0.33 16.56
CA GLN A 16 -2.87 -0.21 15.68
C GLN A 16 -3.24 -0.08 14.19
N TYR A 17 -4.52 -0.27 13.85
CA TYR A 17 -5.02 -0.08 12.50
C TYR A 17 -4.91 1.39 12.04
N SER A 18 -5.29 2.33 12.91
CA SER A 18 -5.16 3.77 12.64
C SER A 18 -3.69 4.19 12.41
N ARG A 19 -2.76 3.66 13.21
CA ARG A 19 -1.32 3.89 12.99
C ARG A 19 -0.83 3.36 11.64
N ARG A 20 -1.34 2.21 11.19
CA ARG A 20 -1.01 1.65 9.88
C ARG A 20 -1.54 2.51 8.74
N MET A 21 -2.73 3.09 8.89
CA MET A 21 -3.29 4.01 7.89
C MET A 21 -2.32 5.18 7.63
N GLY A 22 -1.76 5.79 8.68
CA GLY A 22 -0.79 6.89 8.53
C GLY A 22 0.49 6.52 7.76
N ILE A 23 0.88 5.24 7.78
CA ILE A 23 2.05 4.74 7.03
C ILE A 23 1.66 4.40 5.57
N VAL A 24 0.42 3.98 5.35
CA VAL A 24 -0.06 3.45 4.08
C VAL A 24 -0.57 4.56 3.15
N GLU A 25 -1.25 5.58 3.67
CA GLU A 25 -1.72 6.75 2.91
C GLU A 25 -0.62 7.44 2.07
N PRO A 26 0.59 7.75 2.62
CA PRO A 26 1.64 8.39 1.81
C PRO A 26 2.18 7.47 0.70
N VAL A 27 2.13 6.16 0.88
CA VAL A 27 2.53 5.18 -0.15
C VAL A 27 1.55 5.25 -1.32
N PHE A 28 0.25 5.22 -1.05
CA PHE A 28 -0.78 5.37 -2.07
C PHE A 28 -0.77 6.76 -2.73
N GLY A 29 -0.56 7.82 -1.95
CA GLY A 29 -0.39 9.18 -2.47
C GLY A 29 0.76 9.27 -3.47
N LYS A 30 1.94 8.71 -3.14
CA LYS A 30 3.11 8.68 -4.03
C LYS A 30 2.90 7.79 -5.25
N LEU A 31 2.22 6.65 -5.08
CA LEU A 31 1.87 5.73 -6.17
C LEU A 31 0.96 6.39 -7.21
N CYS A 32 -0.09 7.08 -6.77
CA CYS A 32 -1.02 7.77 -7.66
C CYS A 32 -0.39 9.03 -8.26
N SER A 33 0.17 9.91 -7.42
CA SER A 33 0.67 11.22 -7.86
C SER A 33 1.99 11.14 -8.63
N THR A 34 2.95 10.32 -8.20
CA THR A 34 4.29 10.31 -8.81
C THR A 34 4.53 9.12 -9.72
N LEU A 35 3.89 7.97 -9.46
CA LEU A 35 4.04 6.77 -10.29
C LEU A 35 2.85 6.57 -11.25
N GLY A 36 1.80 7.40 -11.14
CA GLY A 36 0.67 7.42 -12.07
C GLY A 36 -0.26 6.20 -12.00
N LEU A 37 -0.18 5.38 -10.93
CA LEU A 37 -1.02 4.18 -10.79
C LEU A 37 -2.42 4.54 -10.29
N HIS A 38 -3.23 5.17 -11.15
CA HIS A 38 -4.64 5.43 -10.84
C HIS A 38 -5.55 4.23 -11.14
N ARG A 39 -5.16 3.39 -12.12
CA ARG A 39 -5.90 2.18 -12.51
C ARG A 39 -4.92 1.10 -12.95
N PHE A 40 -5.25 -0.16 -12.68
CA PHE A 40 -4.53 -1.29 -13.25
C PHE A 40 -4.86 -1.41 -14.74
N SER A 41 -3.85 -1.31 -15.59
CA SER A 41 -4.01 -1.38 -17.05
C SER A 41 -4.13 -2.84 -17.54
N LEU A 42 -3.66 -3.80 -16.73
CA LEU A 42 -3.68 -5.22 -17.07
C LEU A 42 -4.97 -5.90 -16.57
N ARG A 43 -5.48 -6.86 -17.34
CA ARG A 43 -6.61 -7.72 -16.93
C ARG A 43 -6.12 -9.10 -16.48
N GLY A 44 -6.68 -9.60 -15.39
CA GLY A 44 -6.38 -10.90 -14.80
C GLY A 44 -5.47 -10.81 -13.57
N LYS A 45 -5.81 -11.57 -12.52
CA LYS A 45 -5.16 -11.52 -11.19
C LYS A 45 -3.65 -11.61 -11.25
N LYS A 46 -3.10 -12.56 -12.04
CA LYS A 46 -1.66 -12.77 -12.16
C LYS A 46 -0.92 -11.55 -12.71
N LYS A 47 -1.50 -10.88 -13.72
CA LYS A 47 -0.89 -9.71 -14.36
C LYS A 47 -0.98 -8.47 -13.46
N VAL A 48 -2.12 -8.29 -12.79
CA VAL A 48 -2.32 -7.22 -11.81
C VAL A 48 -1.37 -7.38 -10.61
N ASP A 49 -1.16 -8.61 -10.12
CA ASP A 49 -0.22 -8.89 -9.03
C ASP A 49 1.23 -8.52 -9.39
N ILE A 50 1.66 -8.86 -10.61
CA ILE A 50 2.98 -8.48 -11.12
C ILE A 50 3.10 -6.96 -11.21
N GLN A 51 2.08 -6.28 -11.79
CA GLN A 51 2.05 -4.82 -11.86
C GLN A 51 2.19 -4.22 -10.47
N TRP A 52 1.37 -4.64 -9.51
CA TRP A 52 1.42 -4.18 -8.13
C TRP A 52 2.81 -4.37 -7.48
N ARG A 53 3.42 -5.55 -7.63
CA ARG A 53 4.77 -5.82 -7.09
C ARG A 53 5.84 -4.90 -7.69
N LEU A 54 5.80 -4.63 -8.98
CA LEU A 54 6.75 -3.71 -9.63
C LEU A 54 6.63 -2.30 -9.05
N TYR A 55 5.40 -1.83 -8.87
CA TYR A 55 5.15 -0.53 -8.24
C TYR A 55 5.66 -0.47 -6.78
N CYS A 56 5.48 -1.54 -6.01
CA CYS A 56 6.05 -1.65 -4.66
C CYS A 56 7.59 -1.60 -4.67
N ILE A 57 8.24 -2.27 -5.62
CA ILE A 57 9.71 -2.26 -5.74
C ILE A 57 10.19 -0.83 -6.03
N VAL A 58 9.61 -0.15 -7.02
CA VAL A 58 9.98 1.22 -7.38
C VAL A 58 9.77 2.18 -6.19
N HIS A 59 8.67 2.03 -5.46
CA HIS A 59 8.41 2.82 -4.26
C HIS A 59 9.49 2.59 -3.19
N ASN A 60 9.84 1.34 -2.91
CA ASN A 60 10.89 0.99 -1.94
C ASN A 60 12.25 1.52 -2.36
N THR A 61 12.66 1.35 -3.63
CA THR A 61 13.94 1.84 -4.14
C THR A 61 14.04 3.36 -4.04
N ARG A 62 12.99 4.09 -4.39
CA ARG A 62 12.95 5.55 -4.22
C ARG A 62 13.12 5.98 -2.77
N LYS A 63 12.46 5.29 -1.83
CA LYS A 63 12.62 5.56 -0.40
C LYS A 63 14.08 5.46 0.02
N TYR A 64 14.81 4.44 -0.46
CA TYR A 64 16.24 4.33 -0.18
C TYR A 64 17.03 5.47 -0.81
N THR A 65 16.85 5.75 -2.11
CA THR A 65 17.57 6.84 -2.80
C THR A 65 17.37 8.22 -2.16
N ASP A 66 16.12 8.55 -1.81
CA ASP A 66 15.76 9.82 -1.15
C ASP A 66 16.36 9.93 0.28
N THR A 67 16.77 8.81 0.89
CA THR A 67 17.40 8.80 2.23
C THR A 67 18.93 8.93 2.14
N VAL A 68 19.55 8.59 1.00
CA VAL A 68 21.01 8.66 0.81
C VAL A 68 21.46 9.93 0.06
N SER A 69 20.52 10.82 -0.28
CA SER A 69 20.79 12.14 -0.90
C SER A 69 20.62 13.24 0.14
#